data_AF-B4RIT2-F1
#
_entry.id   AF-B4RIT2-F1
#
_cell.length_a   1.000
_cell.length_b   1.000
_cell.length_c   1.000
_cell.angle_alpha   90.00
_cell.angle_beta   90.00
_cell.angle_gamma   90.00
#
_symmetry.space_group_name_H-M   'P 1'
#
loop_
_entity.id
_entity.type
_entity.pdbx_description
1 polymer ?
#
loop_
_entity_poly.entity_id
_entity_poly.type
_entity_poly.pdbx_seq_one_letter_code
_entity_poly.pdbx_strand_id
1 'polypeptide(L)'
;MSQPSRNLANSAVKRAAMDFANSLDREDLLEQVVRLEATVYPSGEGSLFGVDMALQAAWPARATPPSHEVILVRAGGELEAVQLSAFDSVGRPLLRRRYVADCSGRLRSVGRSGSGHGA
;
A
#
# COMPACT_ATOMS: atom_id res chain seq x y z
N MET A 1 5.00 -29.27 0.60
CA MET A 1 5.25 -28.71 -0.76
C MET A 1 5.02 -27.21 -0.66
N SER A 2 6.09 -26.42 -0.59
CA SER A 2 6.03 -24.99 -0.26
C SER A 2 5.63 -24.16 -1.48
N GLN A 3 4.55 -23.39 -1.37
CA GLN A 3 3.97 -22.59 -2.44
C GLN A 3 4.87 -21.39 -2.83
N PRO A 4 5.48 -21.35 -4.03
CA PRO A 4 6.29 -20.22 -4.49
C PRO A 4 5.47 -18.94 -4.69
N SER A 5 4.17 -19.07 -5.00
CA SER A 5 3.25 -17.94 -5.22
C SER A 5 3.07 -17.08 -3.95
N ARG A 6 3.20 -17.67 -2.76
CA ARG A 6 3.05 -16.97 -1.47
C ARG A 6 4.21 -16.03 -1.16
N ASN A 7 5.41 -16.35 -1.67
CA ASN A 7 6.62 -15.53 -1.48
C ASN A 7 6.66 -14.31 -2.41
N LEU A 8 6.13 -14.46 -3.64
CA LEU A 8 6.07 -13.38 -4.63
C LEU A 8 5.08 -12.29 -4.22
N ALA A 9 3.88 -12.66 -3.75
CA ALA A 9 2.88 -11.71 -3.25
C ALA A 9 3.43 -10.85 -2.08
N ASN A 10 4.10 -11.48 -1.11
CA ASN A 10 4.75 -10.77 0.01
C ASN A 10 5.86 -9.82 -0.46
N SER A 11 6.66 -10.24 -1.45
CA SER A 11 7.74 -9.42 -2.00
C SER A 11 7.22 -8.21 -2.77
N ALA A 12 6.12 -8.37 -3.50
CA ALA A 12 5.52 -7.30 -4.28
C ALA A 12 4.88 -6.25 -3.37
N VAL A 13 4.11 -6.67 -2.35
CA VAL A 13 3.51 -5.77 -1.35
C VAL A 13 4.60 -4.99 -0.60
N LYS A 14 5.68 -5.65 -0.17
CA LYS A 14 6.82 -4.96 0.46
C LYS A 14 7.38 -3.86 -0.44
N ARG A 15 7.50 -4.11 -1.73
CA ARG A 15 8.00 -3.11 -2.68
C ARG A 15 7.01 -1.96 -2.88
N ALA A 16 5.72 -2.23 -2.94
CA ALA A 16 4.68 -1.20 -3.00
C ALA A 16 4.69 -0.32 -1.73
N ALA A 17 4.80 -0.92 -0.55
CA ALA A 17 4.91 -0.20 0.73
C ALA A 17 6.14 0.72 0.76
N MET A 18 7.31 0.22 0.35
CA MET A 18 8.54 1.03 0.27
C MET A 18 8.41 2.17 -0.75
N ASP A 19 7.86 1.92 -1.93
CA ASP A 19 7.65 2.97 -2.94
C ASP A 19 6.68 4.05 -2.46
N PHE A 20 5.63 3.64 -1.74
CA PHE A 20 4.66 4.55 -1.15
C PHE A 20 5.26 5.42 -0.05
N ALA A 21 5.97 4.82 0.91
CA ALA A 21 6.69 5.55 1.96
C ALA A 21 7.71 6.54 1.37
N ASN A 22 8.49 6.12 0.37
CA ASN A 22 9.40 7.01 -0.36
C ASN A 22 8.68 8.14 -1.10
N SER A 23 7.43 7.94 -1.51
CA SER A 23 6.65 8.99 -2.17
C SER A 23 6.15 10.02 -1.16
N LEU A 24 5.67 9.56 0.01
CA LEU A 24 5.34 10.45 1.13
C LEU A 24 6.55 11.26 1.59
N ASP A 25 7.72 10.62 1.65
CA ASP A 25 8.99 11.25 1.98
C ASP A 25 9.33 12.39 1.00
N ARG A 26 9.36 12.09 -0.30
CA ARG A 26 9.66 13.08 -1.34
C ARG A 26 8.66 14.23 -1.40
N GLU A 27 7.42 14.00 -1.00
CA GLU A 27 6.36 15.01 -0.97
C GLU A 27 6.27 15.73 0.40
N ASP A 28 7.18 15.45 1.34
CA ASP A 28 7.23 16.02 2.70
C ASP A 28 5.93 15.83 3.51
N LEU A 29 5.32 14.65 3.35
CA LEU A 29 4.03 14.31 3.97
C LEU A 29 4.16 13.41 5.20
N LEU A 30 5.34 12.85 5.49
CA LEU A 30 5.51 11.81 6.52
C LEU A 30 5.01 12.24 7.91
N GLU A 31 5.35 13.46 8.34
CA GLU A 31 4.97 13.97 9.66
C GLU A 31 3.48 14.29 9.79
N GLN A 32 2.76 14.37 8.68
CA GLN A 32 1.33 14.62 8.66
C GLN A 32 0.52 13.32 8.71
N VAL A 33 1.15 12.17 8.46
CA VAL A 33 0.47 10.88 8.36
C VAL A 33 0.27 10.30 9.75
N VAL A 34 -0.99 10.09 10.13
CA VAL A 34 -1.34 9.40 11.40
C VAL A 34 -1.93 8.02 11.17
N ARG A 35 -2.45 7.77 9.96
CA ARG A 35 -3.06 6.50 9.58
C ARG A 35 -2.68 6.11 8.16
N LEU A 36 -2.28 4.88 8.00
CA LEU A 36 -2.11 4.19 6.73
C LEU A 36 -3.16 3.10 6.58
N GLU A 37 -3.76 3.03 5.40
CA GLU A 37 -4.70 2.00 5.03
C GLU A 37 -4.17 1.23 3.82
N ALA A 38 -4.18 -0.10 3.91
CA ALA A 38 -3.91 -0.99 2.79
C ALA A 38 -5.19 -1.76 2.42
N THR A 39 -5.78 -1.43 1.28
CA THR A 39 -6.86 -2.21 0.69
C THR A 39 -6.28 -3.27 -0.24
N VAL A 40 -6.49 -4.54 0.07
CA VAL A 40 -5.94 -5.69 -0.67
C VAL A 40 -7.04 -6.34 -1.50
N TYR A 41 -6.77 -6.51 -2.79
CA TYR A 41 -7.61 -7.20 -3.76
C TYR A 41 -6.87 -8.46 -4.21
N PRO A 42 -7.01 -9.60 -3.50
CA PRO A 42 -6.26 -10.79 -3.86
C PRO A 42 -6.93 -11.53 -5.03
N SER A 43 -6.12 -12.15 -5.87
CA SER A 43 -6.55 -13.06 -6.93
C SER A 43 -6.81 -14.51 -6.45
N GLY A 44 -6.57 -14.80 -5.16
CA GLY A 44 -6.70 -16.12 -4.54
C GLY A 44 -6.62 -16.08 -3.00
N GLU A 45 -6.28 -17.19 -2.34
CA GLU A 45 -6.14 -17.29 -0.86
C GLU A 45 -4.85 -16.63 -0.32
N GLY A 46 -4.59 -15.38 -0.74
CA GLY A 46 -3.46 -14.58 -0.26
C GLY A 46 -3.56 -14.30 1.25
N SER A 47 -2.41 -14.31 1.93
CA SER A 47 -2.33 -14.06 3.37
C SER A 47 -2.14 -12.57 3.67
N LEU A 48 -2.99 -12.01 4.53
CA LEU A 48 -2.93 -10.60 4.95
C LEU A 48 -1.77 -10.28 5.91
N PHE A 49 -1.22 -11.29 6.59
CA PHE A 49 -0.19 -11.10 7.62
C PHE A 49 1.09 -10.46 7.10
N GLY A 50 1.42 -10.65 5.81
CA GLY A 50 2.61 -10.04 5.22
C GLY A 50 2.47 -8.54 4.97
N VAL A 51 1.24 -8.02 4.89
CA VAL A 51 0.97 -6.63 4.50
C VAL A 51 1.29 -5.68 5.64
N ASP A 52 0.80 -5.96 6.84
CA ASP A 52 1.04 -5.13 8.02
C ASP A 52 2.54 -5.02 8.35
N MET A 53 3.24 -6.16 8.40
CA MET A 53 4.70 -6.17 8.59
C MET A 53 5.45 -5.41 7.48
N ALA A 54 4.96 -5.49 6.23
CA ALA A 54 5.57 -4.78 5.11
C ALA A 54 5.40 -3.26 5.25
N LEU A 55 4.24 -2.78 5.69
CA LEU A 55 4.01 -1.36 5.96
C LEU A 55 4.91 -0.87 7.09
N GLN A 56 4.94 -1.62 8.19
CA GLN A 56 5.73 -1.29 9.37
C GLN A 56 7.23 -1.25 9.05
N ALA A 57 7.74 -2.20 8.26
CA ALA A 57 9.14 -2.26 7.84
C ALA A 57 9.50 -1.22 6.76
N ALA A 58 8.53 -0.72 6.00
CA ALA A 58 8.76 0.29 4.97
C ALA A 58 8.77 1.72 5.52
N TRP A 59 8.22 1.94 6.72
CA TRP A 59 8.13 3.28 7.29
C TRP A 59 9.52 3.84 7.64
N PRO A 60 9.84 5.10 7.29
CA PRO A 60 11.15 5.66 7.58
C PRO A 60 11.39 5.79 9.08
N ALA A 61 12.54 5.29 9.56
CA ALA A 61 12.88 5.27 10.99
C ALA A 61 12.96 6.66 11.66
N ARG A 62 13.06 7.72 10.86
CA ARG A 62 13.12 9.11 11.35
C ARG A 62 11.74 9.74 11.61
N ALA A 63 10.67 9.11 11.11
CA ALA A 63 9.31 9.59 11.27
C ALA A 63 8.57 8.72 12.29
N THR A 64 7.62 9.32 13.01
CA THR A 64 6.77 8.55 13.93
C THR A 64 5.91 7.56 13.11
N PRO A 65 5.86 6.27 13.48
CA PRO A 65 5.06 5.30 12.74
C PRO A 65 3.56 5.57 12.92
N PRO A 66 2.78 5.60 11.82
CA PRO A 66 1.33 5.78 11.87
C PRO A 66 0.65 4.49 12.34
N SER A 67 -0.63 4.62 12.67
CA SER A 67 -1.50 3.44 12.79
C SER A 67 -1.69 2.76 11.44
N HIS A 68 -1.78 1.43 11.43
CA HIS A 68 -2.02 0.64 10.21
C HIS A 68 -3.41 0.00 10.23
N GLU A 69 -4.09 0.06 9.10
CA GLU A 69 -5.35 -0.61 8.86
C GLU A 69 -5.25 -1.44 7.57
N VAL A 70 -5.62 -2.72 7.63
CA VAL A 70 -5.59 -3.62 6.47
C VAL A 70 -7.01 -4.08 6.16
N ILE A 71 -7.49 -3.71 4.98
CA ILE A 71 -8.82 -4.03 4.50
C ILE A 71 -8.70 -5.09 3.40
N LEU A 72 -9.38 -6.21 3.56
CA LEU A 72 -9.47 -7.24 2.53
C LEU A 72 -10.75 -7.07 1.71
N VAL A 73 -10.62 -6.88 0.41
CA VAL A 73 -11.75 -6.80 -0.53
C VAL A 73 -11.71 -7.99 -1.47
N ARG A 74 -12.62 -8.95 -1.25
CA ARG A 74 -12.83 -10.07 -2.18
C ARG A 74 -13.77 -9.63 -3.30
N ALA A 75 -13.21 -9.04 -4.35
CA ALA A 75 -13.94 -8.80 -5.59
C ALA A 75 -13.64 -9.96 -6.56
N GLY A 76 -14.67 -10.68 -7.01
CA GLY A 76 -14.50 -11.74 -8.00
C GLY A 76 -14.08 -11.15 -9.34
N GLY A 77 -12.90 -11.53 -9.84
CA GLY A 77 -12.46 -11.23 -11.21
C GLY A 77 -11.50 -10.06 -11.42
N GLU A 78 -11.00 -9.42 -10.36
CA GLU A 78 -9.95 -8.39 -10.51
C GLU A 78 -8.52 -8.97 -10.47
N LEU A 79 -7.58 -8.29 -11.15
CA LEU A 79 -6.15 -8.54 -11.02
C LEU A 79 -5.71 -8.28 -9.57
N GLU A 80 -4.71 -9.05 -9.12
CA GLU A 80 -4.12 -8.85 -7.80
C GLU A 80 -3.62 -7.40 -7.64
N ALA A 81 -4.12 -6.71 -6.63
CA ALA A 81 -3.80 -5.30 -6.41
C ALA A 81 -3.75 -4.96 -4.92
N VAL A 82 -2.99 -3.92 -4.60
CA VAL A 82 -3.02 -3.25 -3.30
C VAL A 82 -3.20 -1.76 -3.52
N GLN A 83 -4.15 -1.17 -2.82
CA GLN A 83 -4.27 0.28 -2.73
C GLN A 83 -3.74 0.72 -1.37
N LEU A 84 -2.80 1.67 -1.40
CA LEU A 84 -2.27 2.31 -0.21
C LEU A 84 -2.81 3.72 -0.12
N SER A 85 -3.38 4.06 1.03
CA SER A 85 -3.86 5.40 1.35
C SER A 85 -3.21 5.89 2.64
N ALA A 86 -2.78 7.15 2.65
CA ALA A 86 -2.29 7.84 3.84
C ALA A 86 -3.27 8.94 4.22
N PHE A 87 -3.52 9.08 5.51
CA PHE A 87 -4.46 10.05 6.06
C PHE A 87 -3.83 10.90 7.17
N ASP A 88 -4.28 12.14 7.24
CA ASP A 88 -3.97 13.06 8.34
C ASP A 88 -4.87 12.82 9.57
N SER A 89 -4.65 13.60 10.63
CA SER A 89 -5.38 13.52 11.90
C SER A 89 -6.87 13.82 11.81
N VAL A 90 -7.33 14.47 10.73
CA VAL A 90 -8.75 14.75 10.48
C VAL A 90 -9.37 13.76 9.48
N GLY A 91 -8.61 12.74 9.05
CA GLY A 91 -9.06 11.70 8.14
C GLY A 91 -9.07 12.10 6.67
N ARG A 92 -8.41 13.20 6.28
CA ARG A 92 -8.26 13.59 4.87
C ARG A 92 -7.17 12.77 4.20
N PRO A 93 -7.38 12.30 2.95
CA PRO A 93 -6.36 11.57 2.23
C PRO A 93 -5.23 12.52 1.81
N LEU A 94 -4.02 12.24 2.25
CA LEU A 94 -2.79 12.95 1.86
C LEU A 94 -2.24 12.39 0.55
N LEU A 95 -2.17 11.07 0.45
CA LEU A 95 -1.73 10.36 -0.74
C LEU A 95 -2.51 9.06 -0.88
N ARG A 96 -2.90 8.74 -2.11
CA ARG A 96 -3.50 7.45 -2.46
C ARG A 96 -2.86 6.92 -3.74
N ARG A 97 -2.40 5.67 -3.71
CA ARG A 97 -1.85 4.98 -4.88
C ARG A 97 -2.33 3.56 -4.95
N ARG A 98 -2.71 3.14 -6.15
CA ARG A 98 -3.04 1.74 -6.44
C ARG A 98 -1.85 1.08 -7.12
N TYR A 99 -1.54 -0.12 -6.69
CA TYR A 99 -0.48 -0.96 -7.23
C TYR A 99 -1.13 -2.23 -7.77
N VAL A 100 -0.92 -2.55 -9.04
CA VAL A 100 -1.50 -3.73 -9.69
C VAL A 100 -0.38 -4.67 -10.11
N ALA A 101 -0.58 -5.97 -9.89
CA ALA A 101 0.38 -6.98 -10.32
C ALA A 101 0.32 -7.10 -11.85
N ASP A 102 1.46 -6.89 -12.49
CA ASP A 102 1.62 -7.24 -13.91
C ASP A 102 1.74 -8.76 -14.08
N CYS A 103 1.73 -9.24 -15.33
CA CYS A 103 1.78 -10.66 -15.67
C CYS A 103 3.03 -11.39 -15.13
N SER A 104 4.03 -10.64 -14.64
CA SER A 104 5.25 -11.18 -14.01
C SER A 104 5.17 -11.25 -12.48
N GLY A 105 4.03 -10.88 -11.88
CA GLY A 105 3.84 -10.80 -10.43
C GLY A 105 4.48 -9.56 -9.80
N ARG A 106 4.86 -8.55 -10.59
CA ARG A 106 5.40 -7.28 -10.07
C ARG A 106 4.30 -6.25 -9.96
N LEU A 107 4.19 -5.63 -8.78
CA LEU A 107 3.29 -4.50 -8.55
C LEU A 107 3.83 -3.23 -9.24
N ARG A 108 2.99 -2.58 -10.05
CA ARG A 108 3.24 -1.26 -10.66
C ARG A 108 2.23 -0.24 -10.16
N SER A 109 2.69 0.98 -9.86
CA SER A 109 1.78 2.07 -9.49
C SER A 109 0.95 2.51 -10.70
N VAL A 110 -0.35 2.66 -10.48
CA VAL A 110 -1.32 3.09 -11.49
C VAL A 110 -1.93 4.41 -11.03
N GLY A 111 -1.29 5.51 -11.41
CA GLY A 111 -1.79 6.89 -11.25
C GLY A 111 -1.84 7.46 -9.82
N ARG A 112 -1.75 8.79 -9.73
CA ARG A 112 -1.96 9.62 -8.54
C ARG A 112 -3.36 10.24 -8.66
N SER A 113 -4.32 9.82 -7.86
CA SER A 113 -5.56 10.60 -7.68
C SER A 113 -5.31 11.63 -6.59
N GLY A 114 -4.69 12.75 -6.95
CA GLY A 114 -4.62 13.93 -6.10
C GLY A 114 -5.80 14.85 -6.43
N SER A 115 -6.61 15.19 -5.43
CA SER A 115 -7.63 16.25 -5.55
C SER A 115 -6.97 17.52 -6.05
N GLY A 116 -7.40 18.00 -7.23
CA GLY A 116 -7.13 19.36 -7.64
C GLY A 116 -7.78 20.32 -6.65
N HIS A 117 -6.95 21.07 -5.93
CA HIS A 117 -7.37 22.37 -5.40
C HIS A 117 -7.38 23.33 -6.60
N GLY A 118 -8.56 23.52 -7.20
CA GLY A 118 -8.83 24.69 -8.03
C GLY A 118 -8.99 25.89 -7.09
N ALA A 119 -8.23 26.93 -7.39
CA ALA A 119 -8.29 28.25 -6.76
C ALA A 119 -9.68 28.90 -6.90
#